data_AF-A0A0Q6TMG5-F1
#
_entry.id   AF-A0A0Q6TMG5-F1
#
_cell.length_a   1.000
_cell.length_b   1.000
_cell.length_c   1.000
_cell.angle_alpha   90.00
_cell.angle_beta   90.00
_cell.angle_gamma   90.00
#
_symmetry.space_group_name_H-M   'P 1'
#
loop_
_entity.id
_entity.type
_entity.pdbx_description
1 polymer ?
#
loop_
_entity_poly.entity_id
_entity_poly.type
_entity_poly.pdbx_seq_one_letter_code
_entity_poly.pdbx_strand_id
1 'polypeptide(L)'
;MRVTRWALLPIVMLGGGAALSFIASRPAEPPSPSMPEPVAALPLVLPARPASAATAGLAPHPSAPQQQDAAPALAAPRVGSEGYGPHIERALASNDAAKSWEAVKWLWQCASNVQLRSHFEALRDQGVAQEKMTQRMIAADTDARRCQTVTPQHQALLADLAAQAMRGGVPEAASAYAHAASASDLSAAQRQEVAEAMRRDARAGDEMSLVNAATANAAWGLSDAERLTFLLAYGMLDPYAGGVVVEHMLTANTLKLAVLPTQEQLAAARQAAQQLIDRTRVGKPS
;
A
#
# COMPACT_ATOMS: atom_id res chain seq x y z
N MET A 1 -49.22 23.64 30.67
CA MET A 1 -49.68 22.24 30.63
C MET A 1 -50.64 22.06 29.45
N ARG A 2 -50.18 21.46 28.35
CA ARG A 2 -51.01 20.85 27.31
C ARG A 2 -50.25 19.63 26.78
N VAL A 3 -50.84 18.46 26.97
CA VAL A 3 -50.28 17.15 26.65
C VAL A 3 -50.82 16.76 25.28
N THR A 4 -49.94 16.54 24.29
CA THR A 4 -50.35 16.05 22.97
C THR A 4 -49.76 14.66 22.75
N ARG A 5 -50.63 13.66 22.93
CA ARG A 5 -50.43 12.25 22.60
C ARG A 5 -50.21 12.11 21.09
N TRP A 6 -49.09 11.49 20.68
CA TRP A 6 -48.92 10.96 19.33
C TRP A 6 -48.80 9.45 19.39
N ALA A 7 -49.62 8.82 18.55
CA ALA A 7 -49.93 7.40 18.54
C ALA A 7 -48.79 6.56 17.94
N LEU A 8 -48.54 5.42 18.59
CA LEU A 8 -47.73 4.32 18.06
C LEU A 8 -48.56 3.53 17.05
N LEU A 9 -47.99 3.29 15.87
CA LEU A 9 -48.52 2.40 14.83
C LEU A 9 -47.54 1.23 14.69
N PRO A 10 -47.95 -0.03 14.91
CA PRO A 10 -47.13 -1.18 14.59
C PRO A 10 -47.39 -1.61 13.14
N ILE A 11 -46.33 -1.70 12.32
CA ILE A 11 -46.39 -2.38 11.03
C ILE A 11 -45.78 -3.77 11.22
N VAL A 12 -46.66 -4.77 11.20
CA VAL A 12 -46.36 -6.20 11.08
C VAL A 12 -46.73 -6.62 9.66
N MET A 13 -45.76 -7.12 8.89
CA MET A 13 -45.88 -8.13 7.81
C MET A 13 -44.44 -8.60 7.52
N LEU A 14 -43.98 -9.83 7.81
CA LEU A 14 -44.39 -11.19 7.41
C LEU A 14 -44.41 -11.42 5.88
N GLY A 15 -43.40 -12.17 5.42
CA GLY A 15 -43.23 -12.77 4.09
C GLY A 15 -41.74 -13.08 3.88
N GLY A 16 -41.23 -14.28 4.20
CA GLY A 16 -41.22 -15.46 3.32
C GLY A 16 -40.17 -15.24 2.23
N GLY A 17 -38.99 -15.86 2.20
CA GLY A 17 -38.64 -17.25 2.43
C GLY A 17 -37.84 -17.70 1.20
N ALA A 18 -36.53 -17.87 1.33
CA ALA A 18 -35.72 -18.64 0.39
C ALA A 18 -34.52 -19.22 1.14
N ALA A 19 -34.42 -20.54 1.06
CA ALA A 19 -33.53 -21.40 1.80
C ALA A 19 -32.26 -21.74 0.99
N LEU A 20 -31.27 -22.29 1.71
CA LEU A 20 -30.14 -23.11 1.23
C LEU A 20 -28.97 -22.31 0.60
N SER A 21 -27.70 -22.45 1.02
CA SER A 21 -27.00 -23.65 1.48
C SER A 21 -25.87 -23.31 2.45
N PHE A 22 -25.87 -23.99 3.60
CA PHE A 22 -24.69 -24.17 4.46
C PHE A 22 -23.76 -25.19 3.80
N ILE A 23 -22.55 -24.78 3.41
CA ILE A 23 -21.46 -25.74 3.16
C ILE A 23 -20.76 -25.96 4.51
N ALA A 24 -21.01 -27.15 5.06
CA ALA A 24 -20.31 -27.66 6.23
C ALA A 24 -18.85 -27.98 5.84
N SER A 25 -17.92 -27.10 6.21
CA SER A 25 -16.50 -27.41 6.18
C SER A 25 -16.19 -28.42 7.28
N ARG A 26 -15.66 -29.59 6.89
CA ARG A 26 -15.12 -30.60 7.82
C ARG A 26 -14.05 -29.97 8.73
N PRO A 27 -13.98 -30.32 10.03
CA PRO A 27 -12.82 -29.98 10.84
C PRO A 27 -11.60 -30.71 10.26
N ALA A 28 -10.60 -29.94 9.82
CA ALA A 28 -9.29 -30.49 9.48
C ALA A 28 -8.61 -30.97 10.77
N GLU A 29 -8.14 -32.21 10.73
CA GLU A 29 -7.34 -32.85 11.77
C GLU A 29 -6.04 -32.06 11.99
N PRO A 30 -5.64 -31.78 13.24
CA PRO A 30 -4.43 -31.02 13.52
C PRO A 30 -3.19 -31.81 13.08
N PRO A 31 -2.29 -31.24 12.26
CA PRO A 31 -1.04 -31.89 11.92
C PRO A 31 -0.16 -32.06 13.16
N SER A 32 0.43 -33.25 13.30
CA SER A 32 1.39 -33.60 14.35
C SER A 32 2.57 -32.62 14.41
N PRO A 33 3.03 -32.23 15.61
CA PRO A 33 4.19 -31.35 15.76
C PRO A 33 5.45 -32.08 15.30
N SER A 34 6.02 -31.61 14.19
CA SER A 34 7.36 -32.00 13.75
C SER A 34 8.39 -31.14 14.48
N MET A 35 9.41 -31.78 15.05
CA MET A 35 10.47 -31.12 15.82
C MET A 35 11.23 -30.07 14.98
N PRO A 36 11.72 -28.97 15.59
CA PRO A 36 12.50 -27.97 14.88
C PRO A 36 13.86 -28.52 14.46
N GLU A 37 14.15 -28.45 13.16
CA GLU A 37 15.51 -28.57 12.63
C GLU A 37 16.39 -27.40 13.11
N PRO A 38 17.66 -27.65 13.44
CA PRO A 38 18.61 -26.61 13.79
C PRO A 38 18.97 -25.77 12.55
N VAL A 39 18.64 -24.48 12.59
CA VAL A 39 19.03 -23.50 11.56
C VAL A 39 20.54 -23.29 11.64
N ALA A 40 21.25 -23.75 10.62
CA ALA A 40 22.67 -23.49 10.42
C ALA A 40 22.91 -21.99 10.15
N ALA A 41 23.88 -21.42 10.85
CA ALA A 41 24.33 -20.05 10.66
C ALA A 41 24.91 -19.85 9.25
N LEU A 42 24.42 -18.84 8.53
CA LEU A 42 24.97 -18.41 7.24
C LEU A 42 26.35 -17.75 7.44
N PRO A 43 27.39 -18.15 6.67
CA PRO A 43 28.69 -17.48 6.72
C PRO A 43 28.65 -16.15 5.96
N LEU A 44 29.03 -15.08 6.66
CA LEU A 44 29.36 -13.79 6.06
C LEU A 44 30.66 -13.94 5.25
N VAL A 45 30.56 -13.97 3.92
CA VAL A 45 31.72 -13.86 3.02
C VAL A 45 31.80 -12.43 2.51
N LEU A 46 32.77 -11.68 3.02
CA LEU A 46 33.18 -10.36 2.51
C LEU A 46 34.14 -10.55 1.34
N PRO A 47 33.89 -9.96 0.15
CA PRO A 47 34.90 -9.94 -0.90
C PRO A 47 36.00 -8.92 -0.59
N ALA A 48 37.24 -9.40 -0.52
CA ALA A 48 38.44 -8.58 -0.46
C ALA A 48 38.66 -7.89 -1.81
N ARG A 49 38.88 -6.57 -1.77
CA ARG A 49 39.13 -5.72 -2.94
C ARG A 49 40.64 -5.72 -3.23
N PRO A 50 41.12 -6.17 -4.40
CA PRO A 50 42.53 -6.02 -4.73
C PRO A 50 42.81 -4.57 -5.12
N ALA A 51 43.90 -4.03 -4.57
CA ALA A 51 44.54 -2.81 -5.04
C ALA A 51 45.18 -3.08 -6.40
N SER A 52 44.94 -2.21 -7.38
CA SER A 52 45.69 -2.23 -8.64
C SER A 52 46.16 -0.83 -8.99
N ALA A 53 47.44 -0.77 -9.33
CA ALA A 53 48.28 0.40 -9.46
C ALA A 53 47.94 1.25 -10.70
N ALA A 54 48.28 2.53 -10.57
CA ALA A 54 48.21 3.53 -11.64
C ALA A 54 49.12 3.18 -12.82
N THR A 55 48.66 3.44 -14.03
CA THR A 55 49.53 3.73 -15.18
C THR A 55 48.89 4.86 -15.98
N ALA A 56 49.64 5.95 -16.12
CA ALA A 56 49.27 7.13 -16.86
C ALA A 56 49.28 6.85 -18.37
N GLY A 57 48.20 7.24 -19.04
CA GLY A 57 48.12 7.33 -20.50
C GLY A 57 47.30 8.57 -20.85
N LEU A 58 47.98 9.64 -21.25
CA LEU A 58 47.34 10.81 -21.84
C LEU A 58 46.75 10.42 -23.20
N ALA A 59 45.43 10.51 -23.33
CA ALA A 59 44.72 10.51 -24.60
C ALA A 59 43.74 11.71 -24.61
N PRO A 60 43.60 12.42 -25.75
CA PRO A 60 42.76 13.61 -25.85
C PRO A 60 41.28 13.24 -25.72
N HIS A 61 40.56 13.97 -24.85
CA HIS A 61 39.12 13.85 -24.67
C HIS A 61 38.35 14.34 -25.90
N PRO A 62 37.42 13.54 -26.46
CA PRO A 62 36.36 14.05 -27.30
C PRO A 62 35.33 14.80 -26.44
N SER A 63 34.77 15.84 -27.05
CA SER A 63 33.85 16.85 -26.52
C SER A 63 32.84 16.34 -25.49
N ALA A 64 32.68 17.13 -24.42
CA ALA A 64 31.63 17.00 -23.44
C ALA A 64 30.25 16.90 -24.10
N PRO A 65 29.36 15.98 -23.67
CA PRO A 65 27.96 16.06 -24.04
C PRO A 65 27.41 17.38 -23.50
N GLN A 66 26.88 18.21 -24.40
CA GLN A 66 26.09 19.37 -24.02
C GLN A 66 25.02 18.91 -23.02
N GLN A 67 24.99 19.55 -21.85
CA GLN A 67 23.79 19.55 -21.01
C GLN A 67 22.65 20.03 -21.91
N GLN A 68 21.83 19.09 -22.38
CA GLN A 68 20.50 19.42 -22.86
C GLN A 68 19.79 20.02 -21.66
N ASP A 69 19.46 21.30 -21.78
CA ASP A 69 18.52 21.97 -20.90
C ASP A 69 17.35 21.01 -20.64
N ALA A 70 17.19 20.62 -19.37
CA ALA A 70 16.07 19.81 -18.95
C ALA A 70 14.80 20.56 -19.36
N ALA A 71 14.14 20.07 -20.41
CA ALA A 71 12.84 20.59 -20.81
C ALA A 71 11.95 20.63 -19.56
N PRO A 72 11.18 21.71 -19.34
CA PRO A 72 10.28 21.78 -18.21
C PRO A 72 9.42 20.53 -18.24
N ALA A 73 9.43 19.77 -17.13
CA ALA A 73 8.64 18.58 -16.98
C ALA A 73 7.21 18.91 -17.43
N LEU A 74 6.81 18.38 -18.58
CA LEU A 74 5.49 18.61 -19.15
C LEU A 74 4.51 18.19 -18.06
N ALA A 75 3.75 19.15 -17.54
CA ALA A 75 2.73 18.89 -16.53
C ALA A 75 1.88 17.73 -17.04
N ALA A 76 1.74 16.68 -16.22
CA ALA A 76 0.93 15.52 -16.58
C ALA A 76 -0.42 15.99 -17.15
N PRO A 77 -0.92 15.37 -18.25
CA PRO A 77 -2.17 15.79 -18.86
C PRO A 77 -3.27 15.87 -17.80
N ARG A 78 -3.78 17.07 -17.56
CA ARG A 78 -4.88 17.25 -16.60
C ARG A 78 -6.10 16.54 -17.16
N VAL A 79 -6.61 15.54 -16.45
CA VAL A 79 -7.85 14.82 -16.81
C VAL A 79 -9.01 15.83 -16.89
N GLY A 80 -9.51 16.03 -18.12
CA GLY A 80 -10.57 16.95 -18.44
C GLY A 80 -11.96 16.33 -18.30
N SER A 81 -12.90 16.79 -19.12
CA SER A 81 -14.29 16.29 -19.12
C SER A 81 -14.44 14.89 -19.73
N GLU A 82 -13.39 14.35 -20.36
CA GLU A 82 -13.35 12.98 -20.89
C GLU A 82 -13.35 11.88 -19.80
N GLY A 83 -13.05 12.26 -18.54
CA GLY A 83 -12.99 11.32 -17.42
C GLY A 83 -11.79 10.37 -17.45
N TYR A 84 -11.75 9.39 -16.54
CA TYR A 84 -10.57 8.54 -16.36
C TYR A 84 -10.44 7.37 -17.35
N GLY A 85 -11.54 6.85 -17.88
CA GLY A 85 -11.56 5.66 -18.75
C GLY A 85 -10.53 5.68 -19.89
N PRO A 86 -10.56 6.68 -20.79
CA PRO A 86 -9.59 6.75 -21.90
C PRO A 86 -8.12 6.87 -21.47
N HIS A 87 -7.85 7.40 -20.27
CA HIS A 87 -6.47 7.47 -19.76
C HIS A 87 -6.01 6.14 -19.17
N ILE A 88 -6.91 5.35 -18.57
CA ILE A 88 -6.64 3.98 -18.10
C ILE A 88 -6.31 3.08 -19.31
N GLU A 89 -7.09 3.17 -20.39
CA GLU A 89 -6.84 2.42 -21.62
C GLU A 89 -5.46 2.76 -22.22
N ARG A 90 -5.11 4.05 -22.27
CA ARG A 90 -3.78 4.50 -22.73
C ARG A 90 -2.65 4.02 -21.82
N ALA A 91 -2.85 4.02 -20.50
CA ALA A 91 -1.86 3.53 -19.56
C ALA A 91 -1.55 2.05 -19.82
N LEU A 92 -2.59 1.22 -19.94
CA LEU A 92 -2.46 -0.20 -20.28
C LEU A 92 -1.70 -0.42 -21.58
N ALA A 93 -2.00 0.36 -22.63
CA ALA A 93 -1.36 0.21 -23.94
C ALA A 93 0.11 0.69 -23.99
N SER A 94 0.54 1.54 -23.06
CA SER A 94 1.81 2.27 -23.16
C SER A 94 3.04 1.53 -22.64
N ASN A 95 2.89 0.42 -21.93
CA ASN A 95 3.97 -0.24 -21.18
C ASN A 95 4.74 0.70 -20.20
N ASP A 96 4.19 1.88 -19.89
CA ASP A 96 4.81 2.90 -19.03
C ASP A 96 4.37 2.68 -17.58
N ALA A 97 5.35 2.46 -16.70
CA ALA A 97 5.11 2.15 -15.29
C ALA A 97 4.48 3.32 -14.52
N ALA A 98 4.87 4.57 -14.83
CA ALA A 98 4.35 5.76 -14.17
C ALA A 98 2.89 6.01 -14.57
N LYS A 99 2.56 5.84 -15.86
CA LYS A 99 1.17 5.94 -16.33
C LYS A 99 0.29 4.82 -15.75
N SER A 100 0.83 3.60 -15.65
CA SER A 100 0.12 2.48 -15.03
C SER A 100 -0.20 2.77 -13.57
N TRP A 101 0.77 3.34 -12.84
CA TRP A 101 0.55 3.77 -11.46
C TRP A 101 -0.49 4.88 -11.34
N GLU A 102 -0.49 5.84 -12.26
CA GLU A 102 -1.52 6.88 -12.28
C GLU A 102 -2.92 6.30 -12.51
N ALA A 103 -3.05 5.32 -13.41
CA ALA A 103 -4.30 4.60 -13.64
C ALA A 103 -4.77 3.82 -12.41
N VAL A 104 -3.87 3.14 -11.69
CA VAL A 104 -4.21 2.46 -10.42
C VAL A 104 -4.77 3.45 -9.39
N LYS A 105 -4.15 4.62 -9.23
CA LYS A 105 -4.65 5.66 -8.32
C LYS A 105 -6.05 6.14 -8.70
N TRP A 106 -6.34 6.34 -9.99
CA TRP A 106 -7.69 6.71 -10.42
C TRP A 106 -8.71 5.61 -10.16
N LEU A 107 -8.36 4.34 -10.40
CA LEU A 107 -9.25 3.21 -10.15
C LEU A 107 -9.63 3.11 -8.66
N TRP A 108 -8.65 3.25 -7.76
CA TRP A 108 -8.89 3.31 -6.31
C TRP A 108 -9.68 4.52 -5.86
N GLN A 109 -9.35 5.69 -6.42
CA GLN A 109 -10.12 6.90 -6.16
C GLN A 109 -11.59 6.67 -6.52
N CYS A 110 -11.87 6.12 -7.70
CA CYS A 110 -13.23 5.83 -8.12
C CYS A 110 -13.93 4.77 -7.27
N ALA A 111 -13.22 3.74 -6.82
CA ALA A 111 -13.77 2.70 -5.95
C ALA A 111 -14.18 3.26 -4.56
N SER A 112 -13.45 4.25 -4.04
CA SER A 112 -13.65 4.80 -2.69
C SER A 112 -14.42 6.13 -2.65
N ASN A 113 -14.61 6.81 -3.80
CA ASN A 113 -15.11 8.18 -3.85
C ASN A 113 -16.48 8.37 -3.17
N VAL A 114 -17.40 7.42 -3.34
CA VAL A 114 -18.74 7.48 -2.71
C VAL A 114 -18.64 7.50 -1.20
N GLN A 115 -17.82 6.62 -0.63
CA GLN A 115 -17.59 6.55 0.81
C GLN A 115 -16.87 7.80 1.33
N LEU A 116 -15.86 8.29 0.61
CA LEU A 116 -15.14 9.53 0.96
C LEU A 116 -16.07 10.74 0.99
N ARG A 117 -16.90 10.91 -0.05
CA ARG A 117 -17.89 11.99 -0.11
C ARG A 117 -18.86 11.93 1.07
N SER A 118 -19.39 10.75 1.38
CA SER A 118 -20.29 10.56 2.52
C SER A 118 -19.59 10.85 3.86
N HIS A 119 -18.33 10.46 4.01
CA HIS A 119 -17.53 10.77 5.20
C HIS A 119 -17.33 12.28 5.39
N PHE A 120 -17.01 13.02 4.32
CA PHE A 120 -16.88 14.48 4.39
C PHE A 120 -18.21 15.17 4.74
N GLU A 121 -19.31 14.68 4.19
CA GLU A 121 -20.66 15.16 4.54
C GLU A 121 -20.95 14.94 6.03
N ALA A 122 -20.69 13.74 6.56
CA ALA A 122 -20.89 13.45 7.98
C ALA A 122 -20.04 14.33 8.90
N LEU A 123 -18.77 14.56 8.58
CA LEU A 123 -17.89 15.45 9.34
C LEU A 123 -18.35 16.91 9.29
N ARG A 124 -18.79 17.37 8.11
CA ARG A 124 -19.34 18.72 7.93
C ARG A 124 -20.56 18.92 8.82
N ASP A 125 -21.48 17.95 8.83
CA ASP A 125 -22.74 18.03 9.58
C ASP A 125 -22.52 17.97 11.11
N GLN A 126 -21.38 17.42 11.55
CA GLN A 126 -20.91 17.49 12.94
C GLN A 126 -20.21 18.82 13.29
N GLY A 127 -20.12 19.76 12.35
CA GLY A 127 -19.46 21.07 12.54
C GLY A 127 -17.93 21.02 12.45
N VAL A 128 -17.33 19.90 12.05
CA VAL A 128 -15.87 19.77 11.94
C VAL A 128 -15.38 20.50 10.69
N ALA A 129 -14.70 21.62 10.87
CA ALA A 129 -14.04 22.39 9.80
C ALA A 129 -14.93 22.57 8.55
N GLN A 130 -16.16 23.06 8.73
CA GLN A 130 -17.25 23.04 7.75
C GLN A 130 -16.85 23.52 6.34
N GLU A 131 -16.10 24.62 6.24
CA GLU A 131 -15.62 25.13 4.94
C GLU A 131 -14.66 24.14 4.27
N LYS A 132 -13.69 23.61 5.02
CA LYS A 132 -12.72 22.63 4.51
C LYS A 132 -13.44 21.35 4.04
N MET A 133 -14.44 20.87 4.77
CA MET A 133 -15.21 19.69 4.37
C MET A 133 -16.04 19.96 3.12
N THR A 134 -16.66 21.14 3.01
CA THR A 134 -17.38 21.56 1.80
C THR A 134 -16.47 21.56 0.57
N GLN A 135 -15.25 22.10 0.68
CA GLN A 135 -14.27 22.05 -0.42
C GLN A 135 -13.87 20.61 -0.79
N ARG A 136 -13.72 19.72 0.21
CA ARG A 136 -13.43 18.29 -0.03
C ARG A 136 -14.60 17.58 -0.72
N MET A 137 -15.85 17.93 -0.40
CA MET A 137 -17.02 17.41 -1.11
C MET A 137 -17.05 17.87 -2.57
N ILE A 138 -16.78 19.15 -2.86
CA ILE A 138 -16.71 19.66 -4.24
C ILE A 138 -15.62 18.93 -5.07
N ALA A 139 -14.47 18.66 -4.45
CA ALA A 139 -13.42 17.86 -5.08
C ALA A 139 -13.90 16.43 -5.36
N ALA A 140 -14.51 15.76 -4.38
CA ALA A 140 -15.07 14.41 -4.55
C ALA A 140 -16.18 14.36 -5.61
N ASP A 141 -17.02 15.38 -5.71
CA ASP A 141 -18.06 15.48 -6.76
C ASP A 141 -17.43 15.68 -8.15
N THR A 142 -16.29 16.38 -8.22
CA THR A 142 -15.52 16.53 -9.46
C THR A 142 -14.91 15.20 -9.90
N ASP A 143 -14.33 14.45 -8.97
CA ASP A 143 -13.80 13.13 -9.27
C ASP A 143 -14.93 12.13 -9.58
N ALA A 144 -16.10 12.24 -8.94
CA ALA A 144 -17.27 11.44 -9.25
C ALA A 144 -17.67 11.56 -10.73
N ARG A 145 -17.64 12.79 -11.28
CA ARG A 145 -17.91 13.03 -12.72
C ARG A 145 -16.87 12.36 -13.60
N ARG A 146 -15.58 12.44 -13.25
CA ARG A 146 -14.50 11.76 -14.00
C ARG A 146 -14.61 10.24 -13.94
N CYS A 147 -15.09 9.70 -12.82
CA CYS A 147 -15.30 8.26 -12.62
C CYS A 147 -16.46 7.69 -13.44
N GLN A 148 -17.34 8.52 -14.02
CA GLN A 148 -18.46 8.04 -14.86
C GLN A 148 -18.00 7.27 -16.10
N THR A 149 -16.76 7.47 -16.55
CA THR A 149 -16.18 6.72 -17.68
C THR A 149 -15.40 5.47 -17.25
N VAL A 150 -15.31 5.19 -15.94
CA VAL A 150 -14.68 3.97 -15.41
C VAL A 150 -15.74 2.87 -15.36
N THR A 151 -15.46 1.76 -16.06
CA THR A 151 -16.36 0.62 -16.18
C THR A 151 -15.88 -0.53 -15.29
N PRO A 152 -16.69 -1.58 -15.08
CA PRO A 152 -16.23 -2.79 -14.42
C PRO A 152 -15.02 -3.44 -15.11
N GLN A 153 -14.92 -3.33 -16.45
CA GLN A 153 -13.76 -3.80 -17.20
C GLN A 153 -12.49 -3.03 -16.82
N HIS A 154 -12.57 -1.71 -16.67
CA HIS A 154 -11.45 -0.91 -16.19
C HIS A 154 -11.02 -1.33 -14.77
N GLN A 155 -11.97 -1.62 -13.88
CA GLN A 155 -11.67 -2.09 -12.53
C GLN A 155 -10.99 -3.47 -12.52
N ALA A 156 -11.33 -4.35 -13.46
CA ALA A 156 -10.66 -5.65 -13.58
C ALA A 156 -9.18 -5.54 -13.97
N LEU A 157 -8.74 -4.41 -14.56
CA LEU A 157 -7.34 -4.17 -14.94
C LEU A 157 -6.44 -3.80 -13.75
N LEU A 158 -6.99 -3.63 -12.55
CA LEU A 158 -6.27 -3.04 -11.42
C LEU A 158 -5.02 -3.86 -11.05
N ALA A 159 -5.14 -5.19 -10.98
CA ALA A 159 -4.00 -6.06 -10.69
C ALA A 159 -2.92 -5.98 -11.78
N ASP A 160 -3.32 -5.99 -13.06
CA ASP A 160 -2.36 -5.94 -14.18
C ASP A 160 -1.58 -4.62 -14.22
N LEU A 161 -2.29 -3.48 -14.06
CA LEU A 161 -1.67 -2.15 -14.02
C LEU A 161 -0.76 -1.99 -12.80
N ALA A 162 -1.17 -2.49 -11.63
CA ALA A 162 -0.35 -2.47 -10.43
C ALA A 162 0.90 -3.35 -10.57
N ALA A 163 0.78 -4.54 -11.18
CA ALA A 163 1.92 -5.41 -11.47
C ALA A 163 2.92 -4.73 -12.42
N GLN A 164 2.42 -4.07 -13.47
CA GLN A 164 3.26 -3.32 -14.41
C GLN A 164 4.00 -2.17 -13.73
N ALA A 165 3.30 -1.38 -12.90
CA ALA A 165 3.92 -0.31 -12.12
C ALA A 165 4.97 -0.85 -11.13
N MET A 166 4.66 -1.96 -10.45
CA MET A 166 5.56 -2.63 -9.50
C MET A 166 6.85 -3.10 -10.15
N ARG A 167 6.75 -3.79 -11.29
CA ARG A 167 7.92 -4.26 -12.06
C ARG A 167 8.74 -3.10 -12.63
N GLY A 168 8.09 -1.97 -12.91
CA GLY A 168 8.77 -0.72 -13.25
C GLY A 168 9.40 0.02 -12.06
N GLY A 169 9.33 -0.54 -10.85
CA GLY A 169 9.95 0.02 -9.65
C GLY A 169 9.23 1.24 -9.08
N VAL A 170 7.95 1.45 -9.43
CA VAL A 170 7.18 2.57 -8.85
C VAL A 170 6.88 2.26 -7.37
N PRO A 171 7.21 3.17 -6.44
CA PRO A 171 6.89 2.99 -5.02
C PRO A 171 5.39 2.77 -4.80
N GLU A 172 5.03 2.02 -3.75
CA GLU A 172 3.66 1.59 -3.40
C GLU A 172 2.96 0.62 -4.35
N ALA A 173 3.46 0.45 -5.58
CA ALA A 173 2.77 -0.38 -6.55
C ALA A 173 2.71 -1.86 -6.13
N ALA A 174 3.69 -2.34 -5.36
CA ALA A 174 3.67 -3.69 -4.79
C ALA A 174 2.51 -3.89 -3.79
N SER A 175 2.33 -2.91 -2.89
CA SER A 175 1.21 -2.88 -1.94
C SER A 175 -0.13 -2.83 -2.67
N ALA A 176 -0.20 -2.04 -3.74
CA ALA A 176 -1.39 -1.96 -4.56
C ALA A 176 -1.74 -3.27 -5.25
N TYR A 177 -0.74 -3.93 -5.82
CA TYR A 177 -0.90 -5.26 -6.41
C TYR A 177 -1.38 -6.27 -5.37
N ALA A 178 -0.81 -6.24 -4.16
CA ALA A 178 -1.18 -7.14 -3.08
C ALA A 178 -2.61 -6.93 -2.54
N HIS A 179 -3.18 -5.73 -2.70
CA HIS A 179 -4.59 -5.47 -2.43
C HIS A 179 -5.52 -5.93 -3.56
N ALA A 180 -5.01 -5.98 -4.79
CA ALA A 180 -5.76 -6.32 -5.99
C ALA A 180 -5.80 -7.83 -6.27
N ALA A 181 -4.73 -8.53 -5.92
CA ALA A 181 -4.52 -9.94 -6.21
C ALA A 181 -4.61 -10.79 -4.94
N SER A 182 -5.05 -12.05 -5.09
CA SER A 182 -4.98 -13.03 -4.01
C SER A 182 -3.62 -13.74 -4.00
N ALA A 183 -2.94 -13.75 -2.86
CA ALA A 183 -1.68 -14.49 -2.70
C ALA A 183 -1.84 -16.00 -2.96
N SER A 184 -3.02 -16.57 -2.72
CA SER A 184 -3.32 -17.99 -2.98
C SER A 184 -3.23 -18.37 -4.45
N ASP A 185 -3.50 -17.42 -5.34
CA ASP A 185 -3.64 -17.66 -6.77
C ASP A 185 -2.30 -17.51 -7.50
N LEU A 186 -1.25 -17.14 -6.77
CA LEU A 186 0.08 -16.88 -7.28
C LEU A 186 1.03 -18.05 -7.00
N SER A 187 2.03 -18.20 -7.87
CA SER A 187 3.17 -19.08 -7.59
C SER A 187 4.04 -18.53 -6.46
N ALA A 188 4.87 -19.40 -5.85
CA ALA A 188 5.82 -18.97 -4.83
C ALA A 188 6.80 -17.89 -5.33
N ALA A 189 7.24 -18.00 -6.60
CA ALA A 189 8.12 -17.02 -7.22
C ALA A 189 7.45 -15.64 -7.36
N GLN A 190 6.19 -15.60 -7.80
CA GLN A 190 5.43 -14.34 -7.92
C GLN A 190 5.17 -13.69 -6.56
N ARG A 191 4.86 -14.49 -5.52
CA ARG A 191 4.72 -13.94 -4.17
C ARG A 191 6.03 -13.35 -3.65
N GLN A 192 7.14 -14.04 -3.89
CA GLN A 192 8.47 -13.56 -3.53
C GLN A 192 8.82 -12.25 -4.24
N GLU A 193 8.51 -12.12 -5.54
CA GLU A 193 8.68 -10.88 -6.30
C GLU A 193 7.94 -9.70 -5.64
N VAL A 194 6.67 -9.90 -5.25
CA VAL A 194 5.87 -8.87 -4.58
C VAL A 194 6.44 -8.51 -3.22
N ALA A 195 6.84 -9.50 -2.41
CA ALA A 195 7.44 -9.24 -1.11
C ALA A 195 8.79 -8.51 -1.21
N GLU A 196 9.61 -8.82 -2.20
CA GLU A 196 10.85 -8.10 -2.47
C GLU A 196 10.60 -6.65 -2.88
N ALA A 197 9.59 -6.41 -3.71
CA ALA A 197 9.16 -5.07 -4.06
C ALA A 197 8.66 -4.28 -2.84
N MET A 198 7.82 -4.87 -1.99
CA MET A 198 7.37 -4.26 -0.72
C MET A 198 8.55 -3.94 0.21
N ARG A 199 9.52 -4.87 0.35
CA ARG A 199 10.72 -4.64 1.17
C ARG A 199 11.53 -3.47 0.63
N ARG A 200 11.73 -3.40 -0.69
CA ARG A 200 12.47 -2.31 -1.33
C ARG A 200 11.80 -0.97 -1.05
N ASP A 201 10.50 -0.88 -1.27
CA ASP A 201 9.73 0.35 -1.10
C ASP A 201 9.72 0.79 0.37
N ALA A 202 9.47 -0.14 1.32
CA ALA A 202 9.54 0.12 2.76
C ALA A 202 10.94 0.58 3.20
N ARG A 203 12.01 0.01 2.62
CA ARG A 203 13.39 0.40 2.92
C ARG A 203 13.78 1.76 2.36
N ALA A 204 13.04 2.28 1.38
CA ALA A 204 13.22 3.65 0.90
C ALA A 204 12.73 4.70 1.91
N GLY A 205 12.00 4.27 2.96
CA GLY A 205 11.51 5.14 4.02
C GLY A 205 10.31 6.00 3.61
N ASP A 206 9.54 5.55 2.62
CA ASP A 206 8.21 6.10 2.37
C ASP A 206 7.25 5.65 3.48
N GLU A 207 6.52 6.61 4.02
CA GLU A 207 5.63 6.40 5.15
C GLU A 207 4.53 5.38 4.84
N MET A 208 3.93 5.48 3.66
CA MET A 208 2.87 4.56 3.23
C MET A 208 3.43 3.16 2.96
N SER A 209 4.65 3.07 2.43
CA SER A 209 5.30 1.79 2.16
C SER A 209 5.52 1.01 3.45
N LEU A 210 5.94 1.70 4.51
CA LEU A 210 6.19 1.08 5.80
C LEU A 210 4.93 0.48 6.41
N VAL A 211 3.83 1.26 6.45
CA VAL A 211 2.56 0.76 7.01
C VAL A 211 1.93 -0.32 6.14
N ASN A 212 2.03 -0.21 4.80
CA ASN A 212 1.51 -1.22 3.89
C ASN A 212 2.30 -2.53 3.99
N ALA A 213 3.63 -2.48 4.07
CA ALA A 213 4.46 -3.67 4.29
C ALA A 213 4.22 -4.30 5.67
N ALA A 214 4.00 -3.50 6.72
CA ALA A 214 3.64 -4.00 8.04
C ALA A 214 2.30 -4.75 8.03
N THR A 215 1.28 -4.18 7.39
CA THR A 215 -0.09 -4.71 7.38
C THR A 215 -0.36 -5.74 6.29
N ALA A 216 0.59 -5.98 5.39
CA ALA A 216 0.50 -6.99 4.35
C ALA A 216 0.20 -8.39 4.92
N ASN A 217 -0.57 -9.18 4.17
CA ASN A 217 -0.89 -10.57 4.53
C ASN A 217 0.40 -11.41 4.58
N ALA A 218 0.60 -12.20 5.63
CA ALA A 218 1.76 -13.08 5.80
C ALA A 218 1.96 -14.06 4.62
N ALA A 219 0.89 -14.40 3.90
CA ALA A 219 0.95 -15.22 2.69
C ALA A 219 1.87 -14.63 1.61
N TRP A 220 2.11 -13.30 1.59
CA TRP A 220 3.03 -12.66 0.66
C TRP A 220 4.49 -13.02 0.91
N GLY A 221 4.85 -13.54 2.10
CA GLY A 221 6.22 -13.95 2.42
C GLY A 221 7.05 -12.89 3.15
N LEU A 222 6.39 -11.89 3.76
CA LEU A 222 7.00 -11.02 4.76
C LEU A 222 6.93 -11.70 6.13
N SER A 223 8.08 -11.80 6.80
CA SER A 223 8.12 -12.37 8.15
C SER A 223 7.50 -11.43 9.19
N ASP A 224 7.01 -11.99 10.29
CA ASP A 224 6.47 -11.19 11.41
C ASP A 224 7.49 -10.20 11.98
N ALA A 225 8.78 -10.59 12.01
CA ALA A 225 9.86 -9.71 12.43
C ALA A 225 10.05 -8.51 11.49
N GLU A 226 9.97 -8.73 10.17
CA GLU A 226 10.04 -7.66 9.17
C GLU A 226 8.84 -6.72 9.29
N ARG A 227 7.63 -7.28 9.39
CA ARG A 227 6.39 -6.51 9.51
C ARG A 227 6.39 -5.65 10.77
N LEU A 228 6.84 -6.20 11.90
CA LEU A 228 7.01 -5.46 13.15
C LEU A 228 8.06 -4.36 13.02
N THR A 229 9.17 -4.62 12.35
CA THR A 229 10.22 -3.62 12.10
C THR A 229 9.68 -2.45 11.27
N PHE A 230 8.94 -2.72 10.19
CA PHE A 230 8.35 -1.67 9.36
C PHE A 230 7.28 -0.87 10.11
N LEU A 231 6.45 -1.52 10.93
CA LEU A 231 5.46 -0.85 11.77
C LEU A 231 6.14 0.13 12.75
N LEU A 232 7.19 -0.33 13.44
CA LEU A 232 7.91 0.52 14.40
C LEU A 232 8.63 1.67 13.68
N ALA A 233 9.20 1.44 12.50
CA ALA A 233 9.82 2.50 11.71
C ALA A 233 8.79 3.56 11.27
N TYR A 234 7.57 3.15 10.88
CA TYR A 234 6.48 4.08 10.61
C TYR A 234 6.17 4.98 11.82
N GLY A 235 6.03 4.42 13.01
CA GLY A 235 5.81 5.20 14.24
C GLY A 235 6.98 6.12 14.63
N MET A 236 8.20 5.85 14.14
CA MET A 236 9.36 6.73 14.34
C MET A 236 9.41 7.90 13.36
N LEU A 237 8.80 7.79 12.17
CA LEU A 237 8.69 8.89 11.21
C LEU A 237 7.67 9.93 11.63
N ASP A 238 6.54 9.49 12.18
CA ASP A 238 5.53 10.34 12.82
C ASP A 238 5.29 9.89 14.27
N PRO A 239 6.05 10.44 15.25
CA PRO A 239 5.91 10.07 16.65
C PRO A 239 4.53 10.33 17.25
N TYR A 240 3.72 11.21 16.65
CA TYR A 240 2.39 11.55 17.16
C TYR A 240 1.34 10.62 16.55
N ALA A 241 1.02 10.78 15.27
CA ALA A 241 -0.04 9.99 14.66
C ALA A 241 0.42 8.54 14.44
N GLY A 242 1.65 8.35 13.95
CA GLY A 242 2.23 7.03 13.74
C GLY A 242 2.40 6.26 15.05
N GLY A 243 2.85 6.92 16.13
CA GLY A 243 2.95 6.31 17.46
C GLY A 243 1.62 5.72 17.96
N VAL A 244 0.52 6.48 17.82
CA VAL A 244 -0.84 6.02 18.19
C VAL A 244 -1.28 4.83 17.33
N VAL A 245 -1.00 4.84 16.03
CA VAL A 245 -1.32 3.73 15.12
C VAL A 245 -0.55 2.46 15.52
N VAL A 246 0.75 2.58 15.81
CA VAL A 246 1.58 1.45 16.28
C VAL A 246 1.01 0.87 17.57
N GLU A 247 0.72 1.71 18.57
CA GLU A 247 0.15 1.28 19.83
C GLU A 247 -1.18 0.56 19.62
N HIS A 248 -2.08 1.14 18.82
CA HIS A 248 -3.35 0.51 18.50
C HIS A 248 -3.17 -0.84 17.80
N MET A 249 -2.27 -0.94 16.83
CA MET A 249 -2.05 -2.19 16.09
C MET A 249 -1.49 -3.32 16.96
N LEU A 250 -0.60 -2.99 17.90
CA LEU A 250 -0.01 -3.95 18.82
C LEU A 250 -0.98 -4.36 19.93
N THR A 251 -1.72 -3.41 20.50
CA THR A 251 -2.65 -3.67 21.62
C THR A 251 -3.93 -4.35 21.16
N ALA A 252 -4.48 -3.96 20.01
CA ALA A 252 -5.69 -4.56 19.44
C ALA A 252 -5.40 -5.81 18.60
N ASN A 253 -4.14 -6.25 18.50
CA ASN A 253 -3.69 -7.38 17.70
C ASN A 253 -4.16 -7.34 16.23
N THR A 254 -4.26 -6.14 15.65
CA THR A 254 -4.73 -5.97 14.26
C THR A 254 -3.63 -6.28 13.24
N LEU A 255 -2.36 -6.29 13.67
CA LEU A 255 -1.23 -6.69 12.83
C LEU A 255 -1.28 -8.18 12.41
N LYS A 256 -2.17 -9.01 12.98
CA LYS A 256 -2.31 -10.44 12.64
C LYS A 256 -0.95 -11.15 12.52
N LEU A 257 -0.12 -11.00 13.54
CA LEU A 257 1.11 -11.79 13.68
C LEU A 257 0.74 -13.23 14.05
N ALA A 258 1.56 -14.20 13.66
CA ALA A 258 1.32 -15.61 13.99
C ALA A 258 1.41 -15.84 15.50
N VAL A 259 2.30 -15.12 16.18
CA VAL A 259 2.48 -15.15 17.64
C VAL A 259 2.63 -13.72 18.16
N LEU A 260 2.10 -13.47 19.36
CA LEU A 260 2.29 -12.18 20.03
C LEU A 260 3.80 -11.94 20.27
N PRO A 261 4.34 -10.77 19.92
CA PRO A 261 5.77 -10.55 19.97
C PRO A 261 6.26 -10.49 21.41
N THR A 262 7.39 -11.17 21.68
CA THR A 262 8.06 -11.09 22.98
C THR A 262 8.72 -9.72 23.17
N GLN A 263 9.07 -9.39 24.42
CA GLN A 263 9.80 -8.14 24.70
C GLN A 263 11.16 -8.09 23.99
N GLU A 264 11.83 -9.23 23.84
CA GLU A 264 13.07 -9.34 23.09
C GLU A 264 12.86 -9.06 21.59
N GLN A 265 11.80 -9.63 20.99
CA GLN A 265 11.44 -9.38 19.59
C GLN A 265 11.08 -7.91 19.36
N LEU A 266 10.34 -7.28 20.28
CA LEU A 266 10.03 -5.86 20.22
C LEU A 266 11.29 -4.98 20.32
N ALA A 267 12.22 -5.33 21.20
CA ALA A 267 13.50 -4.61 21.33
C ALA A 267 14.34 -4.73 20.06
N ALA A 268 14.47 -5.95 19.51
CA ALA A 268 15.20 -6.20 18.26
C ALA A 268 14.57 -5.45 17.07
N ALA A 269 13.24 -5.51 16.93
CA ALA A 269 12.52 -4.80 15.87
C ALA A 269 12.66 -3.28 16.01
N ARG A 270 12.65 -2.73 17.23
CA ARG A 270 12.89 -1.30 17.48
C ARG A 270 14.30 -0.89 17.06
N GLN A 271 15.31 -1.70 17.37
CA GLN A 271 16.69 -1.44 16.93
C GLN A 271 16.80 -1.47 15.39
N ALA A 272 16.20 -2.48 14.75
CA ALA A 272 16.19 -2.60 13.29
C ALA A 272 15.44 -1.43 12.62
N ALA A 273 14.33 -0.98 13.22
CA ALA A 273 13.57 0.18 12.76
C ALA A 273 14.41 1.46 12.83
N GLN A 274 15.10 1.69 13.95
CA GLN A 274 16.00 2.85 14.09
C GLN A 274 17.08 2.85 13.00
N GLN A 275 17.73 1.70 12.77
CA GLN A 275 18.73 1.55 11.69
C GLN A 275 18.16 1.79 10.30
N LEU A 276 16.87 1.49 10.08
CA LEU A 276 16.19 1.78 8.82
C LEU A 276 16.04 3.29 8.64
N ILE A 277 15.51 3.98 9.66
CA ILE A 277 15.30 5.42 9.67
C ILE A 277 16.63 6.17 9.48
N ASP A 278 17.67 5.78 10.20
CA ASP A 278 18.98 6.42 10.10
C ASP A 278 19.55 6.32 8.67
N ARG A 279 19.40 5.18 8.01
CA ARG A 279 19.80 5.00 6.60
C ARG A 279 19.03 5.91 5.65
N THR A 280 17.72 6.05 5.84
CA THR A 280 16.86 6.87 4.97
C THR A 280 17.15 8.37 5.11
N ARG A 281 17.58 8.83 6.29
CA ARG A 281 17.97 10.23 6.53
C ARG A 281 19.29 10.59 5.85
N VAL A 282 20.26 9.68 5.84
CA VAL A 282 21.58 9.91 5.20
C VAL A 282 21.47 10.02 3.67
N GLY A 283 20.45 9.39 3.06
CA GLY A 283 20.28 9.35 1.61
C GLY A 283 19.48 10.51 0.99
N LYS A 284 18.81 11.37 1.77
CA LYS A 284 18.06 12.51 1.24
C LYS A 284 18.95 13.77 1.24
N PRO A 285 19.34 14.32 0.07
CA PRO A 285 20.03 15.61 0.03
C PRO A 285 19.10 16.70 0.57
N SER A 286 19.61 17.51 1.51
CA SER A 286 18.92 18.65 2.12
C SER A 286 18.62 19.76 1.11
#